data_AF-A0A961CK20-F1
#
_entry.id   AF-A0A961CK20-F1
#
_cell.length_a   1.000
_cell.length_b   1.000
_cell.length_c   1.000
_cell.angle_alpha   90.00
_cell.angle_beta   90.00
_cell.angle_gamma   90.00
#
_symmetry.space_group_name_H-M   'P 1'
#
loop_
_entity.id
_entity.type
_entity.pdbx_description
1 polymer ?
#
loop_
_entity_poly.entity_id
_entity_poly.type
_entity_poly.pdbx_seq_one_letter_code
_entity_poly.pdbx_strand_id
1 'polypeptide(L)'
;MDSAPVDPPLERTVSFPGPASPGHTLAPQRRGPGDPCFQIDAERAIWRTSLQDSGPVTARISRLAPDTVRAQAWGSGAQEFLDNLPALLGHDDDAAGFQPEHPVLAAAKAKVPHLRIGRTARVLEALIPAVLEQRVQGVDAFRSWRLLVTRFGTPAPGPAPAAMRVPPLADVWRRIPSWEFHRANVDPGRARTVIGCAERASSLERLATRPADQAREALTALRGVGVWTAAETAQRAFGDADALSIGDYHLATMIGWTLLGHPIDDAAMVELLEPTRPHRYRAVRALEVSRMAYLPRRGARLPVQRISRL
;
A
#
# COMPACT_ATOMS: atom_id res chain seq x y z
N MET A 1 38.90 -1.23 -1.71
CA MET A 1 38.05 -1.10 -0.51
C MET A 1 37.15 -2.33 -0.54
N ASP A 2 37.63 -3.44 0.01
CA ASP A 2 36.90 -4.70 0.00
C ASP A 2 35.57 -4.51 0.74
N SER A 3 34.47 -4.74 0.03
CA SER A 3 33.16 -4.83 0.66
C SER A 3 33.20 -6.00 1.63
N ALA A 4 32.89 -5.76 2.91
CA ALA A 4 32.66 -6.83 3.87
C ALA A 4 31.72 -7.89 3.26
N PRO A 5 31.96 -9.19 3.50
CA PRO A 5 31.12 -10.24 2.96
C PRO A 5 29.67 -9.98 3.38
N VAL A 6 28.78 -9.88 2.39
CA VAL A 6 27.35 -9.73 2.63
C VAL A 6 26.83 -11.07 3.12
N ASP A 7 26.15 -11.07 4.27
CA ASP A 7 25.54 -12.30 4.79
C ASP A 7 24.63 -12.93 3.73
N PRO A 8 24.65 -14.28 3.60
CA PRO A 8 23.76 -14.97 2.67
C PRO A 8 22.30 -14.64 3.02
N PRO A 9 21.42 -14.44 2.02
CA PRO A 9 20.01 -14.20 2.28
C PRO A 9 19.37 -15.40 2.98
N LEU A 10 18.38 -15.13 3.83
CA LEU A 10 17.33 -16.10 4.11
C LEU A 10 16.39 -16.17 2.90
N GLU A 11 15.86 -17.35 2.61
CA GLU A 11 14.99 -17.54 1.44
C GLU A 11 13.70 -18.25 1.81
N ARG A 12 12.62 -17.90 1.10
CA ARG A 12 11.37 -18.65 1.13
C ARG A 12 10.70 -18.64 -0.23
N THR A 13 10.06 -19.75 -0.55
CA THR A 13 9.21 -19.91 -1.73
C THR A 13 7.77 -20.12 -1.30
N VAL A 14 6.83 -19.50 -2.01
CA VAL A 14 5.39 -19.64 -1.81
C VAL A 14 4.78 -20.11 -3.13
N SER A 15 4.10 -21.26 -3.09
CA SER A 15 3.35 -21.80 -4.22
C SER A 15 1.85 -21.54 -4.03
N PHE A 16 1.14 -21.36 -5.14
CA PHE A 16 -0.27 -21.02 -5.16
C PHE A 16 -1.06 -22.04 -6.00
N PRO A 17 -2.36 -22.26 -5.73
CA PRO A 17 -3.21 -23.16 -6.52
C PRO A 17 -3.54 -22.65 -7.93
N GLY A 18 -2.90 -21.56 -8.38
CA GLY A 18 -3.14 -20.91 -9.66
C GLY A 18 -2.12 -19.78 -9.89
N PRO A 19 -2.19 -19.07 -11.04
CA PRO A 19 -1.18 -18.09 -11.39
C PRO A 19 -1.05 -17.01 -10.30
N ALA A 20 0.17 -16.64 -9.92
CA ALA A 20 0.45 -15.65 -8.88
C ALA A 20 1.13 -14.44 -9.47
N SER A 21 0.75 -13.21 -9.13
CA SER A 21 1.43 -12.01 -9.66
C SER A 21 1.89 -11.08 -8.55
N PRO A 22 3.15 -11.20 -8.07
CA PRO A 22 3.66 -10.28 -7.06
C PRO A 22 3.62 -8.82 -7.54
N GLY A 23 3.78 -8.57 -8.84
CA GLY A 23 3.63 -7.26 -9.45
C GLY A 23 2.23 -6.65 -9.28
N HIS A 24 1.15 -7.43 -9.40
CA HIS A 24 -0.21 -6.91 -9.23
C HIS A 24 -0.67 -6.89 -7.78
N THR A 25 -0.28 -7.91 -6.99
CA THR A 25 -0.58 -8.00 -5.56
C THR A 25 0.11 -6.90 -4.76
N LEU A 26 1.38 -6.62 -5.05
CA LEU A 26 2.17 -5.65 -4.27
C LEU A 26 2.16 -4.24 -4.86
N ALA A 27 1.60 -4.04 -6.07
CA ALA A 27 1.50 -2.71 -6.69
C ALA A 27 0.90 -1.63 -5.77
N PRO A 28 -0.17 -1.89 -4.98
CA PRO A 28 -0.73 -0.89 -4.06
C PRO A 28 0.27 -0.41 -3.00
N GLN A 29 1.31 -1.17 -2.69
CA GLN A 29 2.31 -0.80 -1.69
C GLN A 29 3.31 0.25 -2.19
N ARG A 30 3.45 0.42 -3.51
CA ARG A 30 4.43 1.33 -4.11
C ARG A 30 3.96 2.79 -4.12
N ARG A 31 4.82 3.71 -3.70
CA ARG A 31 4.63 5.17 -3.72
C ARG A 31 5.42 5.84 -4.84
N GLY A 32 5.11 5.43 -6.07
CA GLY A 32 5.72 5.95 -7.29
C GLY A 32 7.10 5.36 -7.64
N PRO A 33 7.75 5.85 -8.72
CA PRO A 33 8.95 5.23 -9.26
C PRO A 33 10.20 5.39 -8.38
N GLY A 34 10.26 6.44 -7.56
CA GLY A 34 11.37 6.71 -6.65
C GLY A 34 11.09 6.35 -5.19
N ASP A 35 10.16 5.43 -4.92
CA ASP A 35 9.85 5.01 -3.56
C ASP A 35 11.10 4.39 -2.89
N PRO A 36 11.59 4.95 -1.75
CA PRO A 36 12.76 4.41 -1.07
C PRO A 36 12.49 3.06 -0.40
N CYS A 37 11.24 2.64 -0.25
CA CYS A 37 10.88 1.35 0.35
C CYS A 37 10.39 0.31 -0.66
N PHE A 38 10.27 0.69 -1.94
CA PHE A 38 9.78 -0.19 -2.99
C PHE A 38 10.43 0.16 -4.34
N GLN A 39 11.27 -0.73 -4.86
CA GLN A 39 11.87 -0.58 -6.18
C GLN A 39 11.64 -1.82 -7.03
N ILE A 40 11.70 -1.66 -8.35
CA ILE A 40 11.58 -2.77 -9.31
C ILE A 40 12.85 -2.75 -10.15
N ASP A 41 13.57 -3.86 -10.19
CA ASP A 41 14.80 -3.98 -10.99
C ASP A 41 14.52 -4.36 -12.46
N ALA A 42 15.58 -4.48 -13.26
CA ALA A 42 15.47 -4.81 -14.68
C ALA A 42 14.84 -6.19 -14.95
N GLU A 43 14.98 -7.12 -14.01
CA GLU A 43 14.36 -8.46 -14.06
C GLU A 43 12.91 -8.46 -13.57
N ARG A 44 12.37 -7.28 -13.25
CA ARG A 44 11.05 -7.07 -12.64
C ARG A 44 10.91 -7.70 -11.26
N ALA A 45 12.01 -7.99 -10.57
CA ALA A 45 11.95 -8.35 -9.17
C ALA A 45 11.66 -7.10 -8.33
N ILE A 46 10.84 -7.29 -7.30
CA ILE A 46 10.43 -6.24 -6.37
C ILE A 46 11.41 -6.24 -5.20
N TRP A 47 12.12 -5.14 -5.04
CA TRP A 47 12.86 -4.85 -3.83
C TRP A 47 11.96 -4.10 -2.87
N ARG A 48 11.79 -4.62 -1.66
CA ARG A 48 10.97 -4.02 -0.61
C ARG A 48 11.74 -3.96 0.70
N THR A 49 11.62 -2.86 1.43
CA THR A 49 12.07 -2.77 2.82
C THR A 49 10.88 -2.70 3.76
N SER A 50 11.08 -3.14 5.00
CA SER A 50 10.11 -3.03 6.08
C SER A 50 10.84 -3.01 7.41
N LEU A 51 10.16 -2.57 8.46
CA LEU A 51 10.64 -2.59 9.82
C LEU A 51 9.77 -3.57 10.62
N GLN A 52 10.32 -4.77 10.82
CA GLN A 52 9.70 -5.83 11.61
C GLN A 52 9.95 -5.59 13.10
N ASP A 53 9.26 -6.31 13.99
CA ASP A 53 9.48 -6.19 15.44
C ASP A 53 10.89 -6.71 15.80
N SER A 54 11.36 -7.73 15.08
CA SER A 54 12.74 -8.24 15.09
C SER A 54 13.77 -7.33 14.38
N GLY A 55 13.33 -6.24 13.76
CA GLY A 55 14.18 -5.18 13.21
C GLY A 55 14.11 -5.01 11.67
N PRO A 56 15.08 -4.28 11.09
CA PRO A 56 15.04 -3.90 9.68
C PRO A 56 15.18 -5.10 8.74
N VAL A 57 14.45 -5.06 7.62
CA VAL A 57 14.55 -6.05 6.54
C VAL A 57 14.57 -5.37 5.17
N THR A 58 15.38 -5.94 4.27
CA THR A 58 15.19 -5.81 2.82
C THR A 58 14.84 -7.18 2.27
N ALA A 59 13.86 -7.25 1.36
CA ALA A 59 13.54 -8.43 0.59
C ALA A 59 13.58 -8.15 -0.91
N ARG A 60 14.08 -9.12 -1.67
CA ARG A 60 13.96 -9.20 -3.13
C ARG A 60 12.97 -10.30 -3.47
N ILE A 61 11.85 -9.94 -4.07
CA ILE A 61 10.72 -10.81 -4.38
C ILE A 61 10.64 -10.98 -5.90
N SER A 62 10.74 -12.21 -6.38
CA SER A 62 10.68 -12.53 -7.80
C SER A 62 9.75 -13.71 -8.07
N ARG A 63 9.17 -13.73 -9.27
CA ARG A 63 8.40 -14.87 -9.74
C ARG A 63 9.38 -15.96 -10.20
N LEU A 64 9.24 -17.18 -9.68
CA LEU A 64 10.04 -18.35 -10.07
C LEU A 64 9.32 -19.18 -11.14
N ALA A 65 8.00 -19.33 -11.02
CA ALA A 65 7.14 -20.02 -11.98
C ALA A 65 5.78 -19.29 -12.07
N PRO A 66 4.85 -19.64 -13.00
CA PRO A 66 3.56 -18.97 -13.12
C PRO A 66 2.77 -18.84 -11.81
N ASP A 67 2.89 -19.81 -10.91
CA ASP A 67 2.18 -19.99 -9.64
C ASP A 67 3.12 -19.95 -8.41
N THR A 68 4.40 -19.63 -8.59
CA THR A 68 5.41 -19.77 -7.54
C THR A 68 6.25 -18.50 -7.43
N VAL A 69 6.34 -17.95 -6.22
CA VAL A 69 7.07 -16.71 -5.91
C VAL A 69 8.16 -17.03 -4.90
N ARG A 70 9.36 -16.51 -5.14
CA ARG A 70 10.49 -16.58 -4.21
C ARG A 70 10.75 -15.21 -3.60
N ALA A 71 11.11 -15.18 -2.32
CA ALA A 71 11.72 -14.01 -1.69
C ALA A 71 13.06 -14.39 -1.07
N GLN A 72 14.03 -13.50 -1.25
CA GLN A 72 15.31 -13.50 -0.56
C GLN A 72 15.30 -12.30 0.39
N ALA A 73 15.69 -12.47 1.65
CA ALA A 73 15.64 -11.41 2.66
C ALA A 73 16.93 -11.28 3.47
N TRP A 74 17.25 -10.05 3.84
CA TRP A 74 18.45 -9.66 4.61
C TRP A 74 18.08 -8.75 5.77
N GLY A 75 18.90 -8.75 6.82
CA GLY A 75 18.70 -7.97 8.03
C GLY A 75 18.07 -8.77 9.17
N SER A 76 18.04 -8.20 10.37
CA SER A 76 17.55 -8.90 11.57
C SER A 76 16.05 -9.24 11.50
N GLY A 77 15.29 -8.50 10.69
CA GLY A 77 13.87 -8.77 10.42
C GLY A 77 13.60 -9.80 9.31
N ALA A 78 14.63 -10.40 8.72
CA ALA A 78 14.47 -11.27 7.54
C ALA A 78 13.57 -12.49 7.81
N GLN A 79 13.77 -13.18 8.95
CA GLN A 79 12.99 -14.37 9.29
C GLN A 79 11.50 -14.03 9.48
N GLU A 80 11.17 -13.02 10.30
CA GLU A 80 9.79 -12.57 10.54
C GLU A 80 9.10 -12.13 9.25
N PHE A 81 9.82 -11.41 8.38
CA PHE A 81 9.28 -11.02 7.07
C PHE A 81 8.95 -12.22 6.18
N LEU A 82 9.85 -13.22 6.12
CA LEU A 82 9.62 -14.44 5.35
C LEU A 82 8.51 -15.29 5.97
N ASP A 83 8.35 -15.29 7.29
CA ASP A 83 7.23 -15.91 7.99
C ASP A 83 5.88 -15.33 7.54
N ASN A 84 5.80 -14.02 7.35
CA ASN A 84 4.61 -13.34 6.85
C ASN A 84 4.49 -13.29 5.30
N LEU A 85 5.48 -13.81 4.55
CA LEU A 85 5.50 -13.71 3.09
C LEU A 85 4.25 -14.27 2.39
N PRO A 86 3.68 -15.43 2.78
CA PRO A 86 2.44 -15.93 2.18
C PRO A 86 1.28 -14.92 2.30
N ALA A 87 1.06 -14.34 3.50
CA ALA A 87 0.01 -13.35 3.74
C ALA A 87 0.25 -12.05 2.95
N LEU A 88 1.51 -11.59 2.86
CA LEU A 88 1.90 -10.44 2.03
C LEU A 88 1.58 -10.65 0.55
N LEU A 89 1.75 -11.88 0.06
CA LEU A 89 1.44 -12.26 -1.32
C LEU A 89 -0.03 -12.66 -1.53
N GLY A 90 -0.87 -12.54 -0.49
CA GLY A 90 -2.30 -12.85 -0.54
C GLY A 90 -2.60 -14.34 -0.67
N HIS A 91 -1.77 -15.21 -0.09
CA HIS A 91 -2.04 -16.64 -0.03
C HIS A 91 -3.32 -16.95 0.76
N ASP A 92 -3.58 -16.16 1.81
CA ASP A 92 -4.76 -16.29 2.66
C ASP A 92 -5.98 -15.51 2.11
N ASP A 93 -5.90 -15.01 0.89
CA ASP A 93 -6.95 -14.21 0.27
C ASP A 93 -8.09 -15.11 -0.22
N ASP A 94 -9.29 -14.97 0.36
CA ASP A 94 -10.49 -15.68 -0.10
C ASP A 94 -11.32 -14.83 -1.07
N ALA A 95 -11.49 -15.35 -2.29
CA ALA A 95 -12.28 -14.74 -3.35
C ALA A 95 -13.49 -15.60 -3.78
N ALA A 96 -13.78 -16.71 -3.09
CA ALA A 96 -14.83 -17.65 -3.49
C ALA A 96 -16.21 -16.98 -3.56
N GLY A 97 -16.50 -16.09 -2.60
CA GLY A 97 -17.73 -15.30 -2.53
C GLY A 97 -17.84 -14.16 -3.56
N PHE A 98 -16.78 -13.83 -4.28
CA PHE A 98 -16.81 -12.72 -5.24
C PHE A 98 -17.43 -13.15 -6.57
N GLN A 99 -18.76 -13.16 -6.66
CA GLN A 99 -19.52 -13.53 -7.87
C GLN A 99 -20.31 -12.32 -8.41
N PRO A 100 -19.63 -11.36 -9.09
CA PRO A 100 -20.29 -10.15 -9.55
C PRO A 100 -21.29 -10.45 -10.67
N GLU A 101 -22.52 -9.96 -10.53
CA GLU A 101 -23.57 -10.06 -11.56
C GLU A 101 -23.31 -9.10 -12.74
N HIS A 102 -22.69 -7.94 -12.45
CA HIS A 102 -22.44 -6.92 -13.47
C HIS A 102 -21.46 -7.45 -14.54
N PRO A 103 -21.82 -7.46 -15.84
CA PRO A 103 -21.02 -8.10 -16.89
C PRO A 103 -19.57 -7.60 -16.97
N VAL A 104 -19.35 -6.29 -16.79
CA VAL A 104 -18.02 -5.68 -16.79
C VAL A 104 -17.15 -6.20 -15.64
N LEU A 105 -17.73 -6.38 -14.44
CA LEU A 105 -17.01 -6.91 -13.28
C LEU A 105 -16.73 -8.41 -13.43
N ALA A 106 -17.69 -9.18 -13.96
CA ALA A 106 -17.49 -10.59 -14.28
C ALA A 106 -16.35 -10.79 -15.30
N ALA A 107 -16.33 -9.98 -16.36
CA ALA A 107 -15.26 -9.99 -17.36
C ALA A 107 -13.91 -9.55 -16.77
N ALA A 108 -13.90 -8.54 -15.89
CA ALA A 108 -12.69 -8.10 -15.20
C ALA A 108 -12.13 -9.22 -14.31
N LYS A 109 -12.97 -9.85 -13.48
CA LYS A 109 -12.60 -11.02 -12.65
C LYS A 109 -11.96 -12.12 -13.49
N ALA A 110 -12.57 -12.47 -14.63
CA ALA A 110 -12.05 -13.51 -15.53
C ALA A 110 -10.67 -13.19 -16.12
N LYS A 111 -10.36 -11.90 -16.38
CA LYS A 111 -9.06 -11.47 -16.91
C LYS A 111 -7.93 -11.49 -15.89
N VAL A 112 -8.23 -11.50 -14.60
CA VAL A 112 -7.22 -11.37 -13.54
C VAL A 112 -7.24 -12.54 -12.54
N PRO A 113 -7.10 -13.80 -13.00
CA PRO A 113 -7.09 -14.97 -12.11
C PRO A 113 -5.92 -14.98 -11.10
N HIS A 114 -4.96 -14.07 -11.28
CA HIS A 114 -3.79 -13.91 -10.44
C HIS A 114 -3.92 -12.79 -9.39
N LEU A 115 -5.00 -11.99 -9.44
CA LEU A 115 -5.23 -10.92 -8.48
C LEU A 115 -5.47 -11.52 -7.10
N ARG A 116 -4.64 -11.10 -6.14
CA ARG A 116 -4.78 -11.42 -4.72
C ARG A 116 -4.70 -10.14 -3.91
N ILE A 117 -5.45 -10.07 -2.83
CA ILE A 117 -5.37 -9.01 -1.84
C ILE A 117 -4.50 -9.51 -0.68
N GLY A 118 -3.25 -9.04 -0.65
CA GLY A 118 -2.30 -9.38 0.41
C GLY A 118 -2.34 -8.39 1.56
N ARG A 119 -1.72 -8.76 2.68
CA ARG A 119 -1.63 -7.90 3.87
C ARG A 119 -0.20 -7.81 4.41
N THR A 120 0.25 -6.62 4.76
CA THR A 120 1.58 -6.40 5.33
C THR A 120 1.64 -6.72 6.82
N ALA A 121 0.50 -6.65 7.53
CA ALA A 121 0.44 -6.62 8.99
C ALA A 121 1.36 -5.52 9.61
N ARG A 122 1.63 -4.45 8.86
CA ARG A 122 2.41 -3.28 9.30
C ARG A 122 1.54 -2.04 9.15
N VAL A 123 0.88 -1.65 10.24
CA VAL A 123 -0.16 -0.62 10.22
C VAL A 123 0.45 0.76 10.02
N LEU A 124 1.52 1.10 10.73
CA LEU A 124 2.15 2.41 10.62
C LEU A 124 2.77 2.63 9.23
N GLU A 125 3.34 1.57 8.64
CA GLU A 125 3.90 1.60 7.27
C GLU A 125 2.84 1.89 6.21
N ALA A 126 1.59 1.49 6.42
CA ALA A 126 0.48 1.79 5.52
C ALA A 126 -0.18 3.14 5.85
N LEU A 127 -0.34 3.45 7.14
CA LEU A 127 -1.08 4.61 7.64
C LEU A 127 -0.35 5.93 7.39
N ILE A 128 0.97 6.00 7.60
CA ILE A 128 1.72 7.25 7.41
C ILE A 128 1.65 7.72 5.95
N PRO A 129 1.95 6.88 4.94
CA PRO A 129 1.75 7.27 3.54
C PRO A 129 0.30 7.70 3.25
N ALA A 130 -0.69 6.97 3.76
CA ALA A 130 -2.09 7.33 3.58
C ALA A 130 -2.42 8.72 4.16
N VAL A 131 -1.85 9.10 5.30
CA VAL A 131 -1.98 10.46 5.85
C VAL A 131 -1.28 11.49 4.95
N LEU A 132 -0.08 11.20 4.45
CA LEU A 132 0.65 12.09 3.54
C LEU A 132 -0.10 12.31 2.21
N GLU A 133 -0.93 11.37 1.78
CA GLU A 133 -1.70 11.44 0.53
C GLU A 133 -3.02 12.22 0.65
N GLN A 134 -3.44 12.59 1.86
CA GLN A 134 -4.71 13.30 2.07
C GLN A 134 -4.79 14.62 1.29
N ARG A 135 -5.80 14.74 0.43
CA ARG A 135 -6.19 15.97 -0.30
C ARG A 135 -5.06 16.62 -1.11
N VAL A 136 -4.09 15.84 -1.58
CA VAL A 136 -2.99 16.30 -2.44
C VAL A 136 -2.85 15.43 -3.68
N GLN A 137 -2.09 15.90 -4.65
CA GLN A 137 -1.73 15.06 -5.79
C GLN A 137 -0.79 13.93 -5.35
N GLY A 138 -1.01 12.72 -5.84
CA GLY A 138 -0.17 11.56 -5.48
C GLY A 138 1.32 11.79 -5.73
N VAL A 139 1.69 12.51 -6.79
CA VAL A 139 3.10 12.86 -7.07
C VAL A 139 3.75 13.70 -5.98
N ASP A 140 2.98 14.58 -5.32
CA ASP A 140 3.46 15.41 -4.22
C ASP A 140 3.60 14.58 -2.95
N ALA A 141 2.59 13.78 -2.63
CA ALA A 141 2.64 12.88 -1.48
C ALA A 141 3.78 11.86 -1.58
N PHE A 142 4.01 11.28 -2.75
CA PHE A 142 5.11 10.34 -3.00
C PHE A 142 6.46 11.03 -2.88
N ARG A 143 6.56 12.30 -3.28
CA ARG A 143 7.75 13.11 -3.05
C ARG A 143 7.95 13.39 -1.56
N SER A 144 6.90 13.72 -0.82
CA SER A 144 6.95 13.92 0.65
C SER A 144 7.44 12.65 1.35
N TRP A 145 6.85 11.50 1.03
CA TRP A 145 7.26 10.19 1.51
C TRP A 145 8.75 9.94 1.25
N ARG A 146 9.19 10.09 0.00
CA ARG A 146 10.60 9.92 -0.38
C ARG A 146 11.52 10.84 0.42
N LEU A 147 11.22 12.13 0.53
CA LEU A 147 12.07 13.09 1.25
C LEU A 147 12.21 12.74 2.74
N LEU A 148 11.09 12.41 3.39
CA LEU A 148 11.08 12.08 4.82
C LEU A 148 11.80 10.75 5.07
N VAL A 149 11.49 9.70 4.32
CA VAL A 149 12.09 8.38 4.52
C VAL A 149 13.56 8.33 4.09
N THR A 150 13.95 9.02 3.02
CA THR A 150 15.37 9.14 2.64
C THR A 150 16.20 9.75 3.77
N ARG A 151 15.64 10.71 4.51
CA ARG A 151 16.34 11.46 5.55
C ARG A 151 16.29 10.80 6.93
N PHE A 152 15.15 10.26 7.31
CA PHE A 152 14.88 9.76 8.66
C PHE A 152 14.81 8.23 8.74
N GLY A 153 14.78 7.53 7.61
CA GLY A 153 14.89 6.08 7.54
C GLY A 153 16.34 5.62 7.64
N THR A 154 16.54 4.33 7.88
CA THR A 154 17.87 3.72 7.97
C THR A 154 18.27 3.09 6.64
N PRO A 155 19.57 2.86 6.38
CA PRO A 155 20.01 2.08 5.23
C PRO A 155 19.31 0.71 5.15
N ALA A 156 19.01 0.29 3.93
CA ALA A 156 18.42 -1.02 3.66
C ALA A 156 19.49 -2.13 3.87
N PRO A 157 19.22 -3.17 4.69
CA PRO A 157 20.14 -4.30 4.85
C PRO A 157 20.41 -5.05 3.54
N GLY A 158 21.56 -5.72 3.45
CA GLY A 158 21.92 -6.58 2.32
C GLY A 158 22.34 -5.82 1.05
N PRO A 159 22.35 -6.48 -0.12
CA PRO A 159 22.80 -5.92 -1.38
C PRO A 159 21.71 -5.05 -2.05
N ALA A 160 20.91 -4.36 -1.24
CA ALA A 160 19.80 -3.54 -1.70
C ALA A 160 20.30 -2.38 -2.60
N PRO A 161 19.50 -1.92 -3.59
CA PRO A 161 19.79 -0.69 -4.29
C PRO A 161 20.09 0.47 -3.33
N ALA A 162 21.16 1.23 -3.58
CA ALA A 162 21.71 2.22 -2.64
C ALA A 162 20.71 3.31 -2.18
N ALA A 163 19.71 3.61 -3.01
CA ALA A 163 18.67 4.60 -2.71
C ALA A 163 17.59 4.07 -1.75
N MET A 164 17.55 2.77 -1.46
CA MET A 164 16.54 2.18 -0.58
C MET A 164 16.80 2.51 0.89
N ARG A 165 15.71 2.62 1.64
CA ARG A 165 15.71 2.84 3.09
C ARG A 165 14.66 1.99 3.74
N VAL A 166 14.91 1.56 4.96
CA VAL A 166 13.87 1.04 5.86
C VAL A 166 13.10 2.23 6.43
N PRO A 167 11.75 2.19 6.47
CA PRO A 167 10.97 3.29 7.02
C PRO A 167 11.36 3.59 8.49
N PRO A 168 11.23 4.85 8.96
CA PRO A 168 11.62 5.21 10.31
C PRO A 168 10.80 4.47 11.39
N LEU A 169 11.43 4.19 12.53
CA LEU A 169 10.73 3.80 13.76
C LEU A 169 9.70 4.86 14.16
N ALA A 170 8.65 4.44 14.88
CA ALA A 170 7.65 5.35 15.43
C ALA A 170 8.29 6.50 16.23
N ASP A 171 9.28 6.21 17.05
CA ASP A 171 10.00 7.20 17.87
C ASP A 171 10.73 8.25 17.04
N VAL A 172 11.21 7.88 15.86
CA VAL A 172 11.83 8.82 14.94
C VAL A 172 10.75 9.72 14.34
N TRP A 173 9.63 9.15 13.86
CA TRP A 173 8.49 9.93 13.35
C TRP A 173 7.99 10.98 14.36
N ARG A 174 7.89 10.61 15.65
CA ARG A 174 7.48 11.51 16.74
C ARG A 174 8.42 12.70 16.94
N ARG A 175 9.70 12.54 16.59
CA ARG A 175 10.77 13.53 16.81
C ARG A 175 11.13 14.30 15.54
N ILE A 176 10.53 14.00 14.39
CA ILE A 176 10.76 14.78 13.17
C ILE A 176 10.32 16.23 13.42
N PRO A 177 11.22 17.21 13.31
CA PRO A 177 10.85 18.59 13.52
C PRO A 177 9.84 19.10 12.48
N SER A 178 8.97 20.03 12.87
CA SER A 178 7.91 20.55 12.00
C SER A 178 8.42 21.15 10.68
N TRP A 179 9.59 21.80 10.69
CA TRP A 179 10.19 22.37 9.48
C TRP A 179 10.63 21.31 8.46
N GLU A 180 10.85 20.07 8.89
CA GLU A 180 11.20 18.97 7.99
C GLU A 180 9.98 18.47 7.22
N PHE A 181 8.82 18.42 7.88
CA PHE A 181 7.53 18.22 7.21
C PHE A 181 7.25 19.35 6.22
N HIS A 182 7.48 20.61 6.61
CA HIS A 182 7.31 21.76 5.74
C HIS A 182 8.20 21.69 4.49
N ARG A 183 9.48 21.37 4.66
CA ARG A 183 10.43 21.14 3.54
C ARG A 183 10.01 19.98 2.65
N ALA A 184 9.34 18.98 3.20
CA ALA A 184 8.76 17.87 2.46
C ALA A 184 7.38 18.19 1.85
N ASN A 185 6.91 19.44 1.89
CA ASN A 185 5.60 19.86 1.35
C ASN A 185 4.39 19.26 2.10
N VAL A 186 4.56 19.00 3.39
CA VAL A 186 3.51 18.48 4.28
C VAL A 186 3.02 19.61 5.17
N ASP A 187 1.71 19.88 5.15
CA ASP A 187 1.10 20.92 5.97
C ASP A 187 1.07 20.54 7.47
N PRO A 188 0.91 21.53 8.37
CA PRO A 188 0.86 21.27 9.81
C PRO A 188 -0.28 20.36 10.28
N GLY A 189 -1.36 20.23 9.51
CA GLY A 189 -2.46 19.31 9.80
C GLY A 189 -2.01 17.86 9.63
N ARG A 190 -1.56 17.51 8.43
CA ARG A 190 -1.04 16.16 8.13
C ARG A 190 0.17 15.80 8.99
N ALA A 191 1.09 16.73 9.24
CA ALA A 191 2.24 16.49 10.11
C ALA A 191 1.83 16.11 11.54
N ARG A 192 0.85 16.82 12.13
CA ARG A 192 0.30 16.47 13.45
C ARG A 192 -0.40 15.11 13.45
N THR A 193 -1.12 14.76 12.38
CA THR A 193 -1.72 13.44 12.25
C THR A 193 -0.65 12.34 12.22
N VAL A 194 0.42 12.50 11.42
CA VAL A 194 1.54 11.54 11.39
C VAL A 194 2.15 11.34 12.78
N ILE A 195 2.43 12.43 13.50
CA ILE A 195 2.98 12.38 14.86
C ILE A 195 2.01 11.67 15.81
N GLY A 196 0.72 12.03 15.78
CA GLY A 196 -0.31 11.42 16.63
C GLY A 196 -0.52 9.92 16.36
N CYS A 197 -0.36 9.48 15.12
CA CYS A 197 -0.33 8.06 14.76
C CYS A 197 0.93 7.38 15.32
N ALA A 198 2.10 7.99 15.16
CA ALA A 198 3.35 7.44 15.66
C ALA A 198 3.39 7.33 17.20
N GLU A 199 2.78 8.27 17.93
CA GLU A 199 2.57 8.19 19.39
C GLU A 199 1.77 6.95 19.84
N ARG A 200 0.91 6.44 18.96
CA ARG A 200 0.02 5.30 19.23
C ARG A 200 0.46 4.03 18.52
N ALA A 201 1.67 4.00 17.95
CA ALA A 201 2.13 2.94 17.07
C ALA A 201 1.91 1.53 17.65
N SER A 202 2.31 1.27 18.89
CA SER A 202 2.13 -0.04 19.52
C SER A 202 0.66 -0.48 19.63
N SER A 203 -0.27 0.47 19.83
CA SER A 203 -1.70 0.17 19.84
C SER A 203 -2.26 -0.04 18.44
N LEU A 204 -1.72 0.66 17.46
CA LEU A 204 -2.13 0.54 16.06
C LEU A 204 -1.65 -0.77 15.45
N GLU A 205 -0.42 -1.21 15.72
CA GLU A 205 0.09 -2.49 15.22
C GLU A 205 -0.73 -3.68 15.76
N ARG A 206 -1.25 -3.60 16.99
CA ARG A 206 -2.18 -4.62 17.54
C ARG A 206 -3.50 -4.72 16.76
N LEU A 207 -3.85 -3.76 15.91
CA LEU A 207 -5.04 -3.88 15.06
C LEU A 207 -4.86 -4.95 13.97
N ALA A 208 -3.61 -5.34 13.64
CA ALA A 208 -3.33 -6.36 12.62
C ALA A 208 -3.87 -7.75 12.97
N THR A 209 -4.21 -8.01 14.24
CA THR A 209 -4.79 -9.28 14.69
C THR A 209 -6.32 -9.23 14.83
N ARG A 210 -6.95 -8.08 14.55
CA ARG A 210 -8.40 -7.90 14.62
C ARG A 210 -9.04 -8.15 13.24
N PRO A 211 -10.35 -8.45 13.19
CA PRO A 211 -11.13 -8.37 11.96
C PRO A 211 -10.94 -7.00 11.28
N ALA A 212 -10.78 -7.02 9.95
CA ALA A 212 -10.37 -5.83 9.20
C ALA A 212 -11.38 -4.67 9.27
N ASP A 213 -12.68 -4.97 9.35
CA ASP A 213 -13.75 -4.00 9.54
C ASP A 213 -13.66 -3.29 10.91
N GLN A 214 -13.44 -4.05 11.99
CA GLN A 214 -13.22 -3.51 13.34
C GLN A 214 -11.92 -2.70 13.43
N ALA A 215 -10.86 -3.17 12.76
CA ALA A 215 -9.59 -2.45 12.69
C ALA A 215 -9.76 -1.11 11.95
N ARG A 216 -10.50 -1.09 10.84
CA ARG A 216 -10.84 0.11 10.09
C ARG A 216 -11.68 1.09 10.90
N GLU A 217 -12.67 0.63 11.65
CA GLU A 217 -13.45 1.46 12.56
C GLU A 217 -12.57 2.05 13.68
N ALA A 218 -11.67 1.26 14.26
CA ALA A 218 -10.73 1.76 15.27
C ALA A 218 -9.79 2.85 14.71
N LEU A 219 -9.39 2.77 13.44
CA LEU A 219 -8.56 3.79 12.80
C LEU A 219 -9.26 5.15 12.68
N THR A 220 -10.57 5.18 12.41
CA THR A 220 -11.31 6.44 12.24
C THR A 220 -11.54 7.20 13.55
N ALA A 221 -11.32 6.56 14.70
CA ALA A 221 -11.32 7.23 16.00
C ALA A 221 -10.10 8.17 16.18
N LEU A 222 -9.05 8.03 15.35
CA LEU A 222 -7.89 8.92 15.39
C LEU A 222 -8.21 10.28 14.77
N ARG A 223 -7.88 11.35 15.48
CA ARG A 223 -7.97 12.71 14.94
C ARG A 223 -7.11 12.83 13.67
N GLY A 224 -7.74 13.22 12.56
CA GLY A 224 -7.07 13.39 11.28
C GLY A 224 -7.04 12.13 10.41
N VAL A 225 -7.63 11.01 10.85
CA VAL A 225 -7.82 9.80 10.06
C VAL A 225 -9.31 9.64 9.75
N GLY A 226 -9.69 9.96 8.51
CA GLY A 226 -11.06 9.77 8.03
C GLY A 226 -11.26 8.39 7.37
N VAL A 227 -12.49 8.15 6.90
CA VAL A 227 -12.88 6.89 6.23
C VAL A 227 -11.97 6.52 5.06
N TRP A 228 -11.55 7.50 4.24
CA TRP A 228 -10.63 7.28 3.13
C TRP A 228 -9.27 6.75 3.61
N THR A 229 -8.64 7.42 4.59
CA THR A 229 -7.33 7.02 5.13
C THR A 229 -7.40 5.67 5.83
N ALA A 230 -8.48 5.40 6.56
CA ALA A 230 -8.70 4.11 7.19
C ALA A 230 -8.85 2.99 6.14
N ALA A 231 -9.57 3.25 5.04
CA ALA A 231 -9.70 2.30 3.93
C ALA A 231 -8.35 2.02 3.25
N GLU A 232 -7.60 3.04 2.85
CA GLU A 232 -6.27 2.89 2.22
C GLU A 232 -5.30 2.10 3.13
N THR A 233 -5.39 2.32 4.44
CA THR A 233 -4.61 1.57 5.44
C THR A 233 -5.08 0.12 5.51
N ALA A 234 -6.38 -0.12 5.62
CA ALA A 234 -6.96 -1.45 5.77
C ALA A 234 -6.71 -2.36 4.57
N GLN A 235 -6.79 -1.82 3.36
CA GLN A 235 -6.45 -2.54 2.12
C GLN A 235 -5.03 -3.12 2.15
N ARG A 236 -4.07 -2.39 2.73
CA ARG A 236 -2.65 -2.72 2.69
C ARG A 236 -2.18 -3.48 3.92
N ALA A 237 -2.58 -3.02 5.11
CA ALA A 237 -2.15 -3.60 6.38
C ALA A 237 -2.95 -4.84 6.76
N PHE A 238 -4.25 -4.88 6.44
CA PHE A 238 -5.15 -5.95 6.85
C PHE A 238 -5.60 -6.83 5.68
N GLY A 239 -5.35 -6.42 4.43
CA GLY A 239 -5.82 -7.14 3.25
C GLY A 239 -7.33 -7.06 3.08
N ASP A 240 -7.94 -5.96 3.54
CA ASP A 240 -9.38 -5.76 3.52
C ASP A 240 -9.91 -5.64 2.09
N ALA A 241 -10.51 -6.73 1.58
CA ALA A 241 -11.11 -6.79 0.25
C ALA A 241 -12.39 -5.94 0.11
N ASP A 242 -12.92 -5.38 1.20
CA ASP A 242 -14.15 -4.60 1.25
C ASP A 242 -13.94 -3.12 1.58
N ALA A 243 -12.72 -2.71 1.94
CA ALA A 243 -12.38 -1.33 2.30
C ALA A 243 -12.43 -0.38 1.10
N LEU A 244 -13.62 0.11 0.75
CA LEU A 244 -13.82 1.08 -0.32
C LEU A 244 -13.30 2.47 0.09
N SER A 245 -12.46 3.10 -0.75
CA SER A 245 -11.87 4.42 -0.50
C SER A 245 -12.85 5.56 -0.77
N ILE A 246 -13.93 5.63 0.03
CA ILE A 246 -14.93 6.70 -0.03
C ILE A 246 -14.26 8.06 0.19
N GLY A 247 -14.58 9.06 -0.64
CA GLY A 247 -13.94 10.37 -0.62
C GLY A 247 -12.69 10.48 -1.50
N ASP A 248 -12.34 9.41 -2.23
CA ASP A 248 -11.32 9.48 -3.27
C ASP A 248 -11.80 10.35 -4.44
N TYR A 249 -10.94 11.26 -4.88
CA TYR A 249 -11.31 12.28 -5.87
C TYR A 249 -11.66 11.73 -7.26
N HIS A 250 -11.23 10.50 -7.58
CA HIS A 250 -11.43 9.90 -8.89
C HIS A 250 -12.22 8.60 -8.87
N LEU A 251 -12.27 7.90 -7.73
CA LEU A 251 -12.82 6.56 -7.65
C LEU A 251 -14.29 6.48 -8.06
N ALA A 252 -15.18 7.25 -7.43
CA ALA A 252 -16.62 7.20 -7.74
C ALA A 252 -16.90 7.55 -9.21
N THR A 253 -16.22 8.59 -9.73
CA THR A 253 -16.37 8.95 -11.14
C THR A 253 -15.86 7.84 -12.08
N MET A 254 -14.73 7.20 -11.77
CA MET A 254 -14.19 6.09 -12.55
C MET A 254 -15.14 4.89 -12.54
N ILE A 255 -15.70 4.55 -11.36
CA ILE A 255 -16.69 3.48 -11.25
C ILE A 255 -17.94 3.77 -12.07
N GLY A 256 -18.50 4.98 -11.96
CA GLY A 256 -19.65 5.39 -12.77
C GLY A 256 -19.39 5.27 -14.26
N TRP A 257 -18.27 5.80 -14.75
CA TRP A 257 -17.92 5.70 -16.18
C TRP A 257 -17.69 4.26 -16.63
N THR A 258 -17.09 3.43 -15.78
CA THR A 258 -16.75 2.05 -16.12
C THR A 258 -17.97 1.13 -16.15
N LEU A 259 -18.91 1.31 -15.20
CA LEU A 259 -20.05 0.41 -15.04
C LEU A 259 -21.34 0.95 -15.65
N LEU A 260 -21.55 2.28 -15.62
CA LEU A 260 -22.79 2.93 -16.03
C LEU A 260 -22.63 3.84 -17.26
N GLY A 261 -21.40 4.20 -17.63
CA GLY A 261 -21.14 5.10 -18.76
C GLY A 261 -21.38 6.58 -18.47
N HIS A 262 -21.50 6.98 -17.20
CA HIS A 262 -21.64 8.38 -16.77
C HIS A 262 -21.03 8.58 -15.36
N PRO A 263 -20.62 9.80 -14.95
CA PRO A 263 -20.09 10.01 -13.61
C PRO A 263 -21.16 9.77 -12.53
N ILE A 264 -20.73 9.32 -11.36
CA ILE A 264 -21.52 9.21 -10.13
C ILE A 264 -20.73 9.76 -8.94
N ASP A 265 -21.41 9.99 -7.82
CA ASP A 265 -20.82 10.39 -6.54
C ASP A 265 -20.56 9.18 -5.61
N ASP A 266 -20.00 9.46 -4.43
CA ASP A 266 -19.66 8.43 -3.46
C ASP A 266 -20.88 7.66 -2.93
N ALA A 267 -22.03 8.32 -2.74
CA ALA A 267 -23.24 7.69 -2.25
C ALA A 267 -23.77 6.66 -3.26
N ALA A 268 -23.87 7.07 -4.53
CA ALA A 268 -24.26 6.19 -5.61
C ALA A 268 -23.24 5.06 -5.85
N MET A 269 -21.93 5.32 -5.69
CA MET A 269 -20.92 4.27 -5.78
C MET A 269 -21.08 3.21 -4.68
N VAL A 270 -21.37 3.62 -3.44
CA VAL A 270 -21.60 2.70 -2.32
C VAL A 270 -22.81 1.82 -2.59
N GLU A 271 -23.93 2.40 -3.05
CA GLU A 271 -25.14 1.64 -3.40
C GLU A 271 -24.87 0.67 -4.55
N LEU A 272 -24.23 1.13 -5.62
CA LEU A 272 -23.91 0.32 -6.80
C LEU A 272 -23.05 -0.91 -6.47
N LEU A 273 -22.09 -0.75 -5.56
CA LEU A 273 -21.16 -1.82 -5.18
C LEU A 273 -21.65 -2.67 -3.99
N GLU A 274 -22.77 -2.34 -3.36
CA GLU A 274 -23.30 -3.09 -2.21
C GLU A 274 -23.49 -4.60 -2.48
N PRO A 275 -24.00 -5.05 -3.66
CA PRO A 275 -24.10 -6.48 -3.97
C PRO A 275 -22.75 -7.20 -4.05
N THR A 276 -21.65 -6.47 -4.16
CA THR A 276 -20.30 -7.05 -4.24
C THR A 276 -19.66 -7.25 -2.88
N ARG A 277 -20.30 -6.90 -1.77
CA ARG A 277 -19.77 -7.19 -0.43
C ARG A 277 -19.52 -8.69 -0.23
N PRO A 278 -18.45 -9.09 0.49
CA PRO A 278 -17.41 -8.26 1.13
C PRO A 278 -16.19 -8.01 0.21
N HIS A 279 -16.41 -7.62 -1.05
CA HIS A 279 -15.38 -7.54 -2.09
C HIS A 279 -15.38 -6.22 -2.85
N ARG A 280 -15.86 -5.13 -2.25
CA ARG A 280 -15.96 -3.83 -2.93
C ARG A 280 -14.59 -3.29 -3.37
N TYR A 281 -13.56 -3.40 -2.53
CA TYR A 281 -12.20 -3.05 -2.93
C TYR A 281 -11.65 -4.02 -3.97
N ARG A 282 -11.92 -5.33 -3.84
CA ARG A 282 -11.53 -6.32 -4.86
C ARG A 282 -12.15 -5.99 -6.23
N ALA A 283 -13.41 -5.55 -6.28
CA ALA A 283 -14.06 -5.14 -7.52
C ALA A 283 -13.32 -3.98 -8.20
N VAL A 284 -12.95 -2.94 -7.43
CA VAL A 284 -12.11 -1.84 -7.90
C VAL A 284 -10.79 -2.38 -8.45
N ARG A 285 -10.09 -3.22 -7.68
CA ARG A 285 -8.80 -3.81 -8.09
C ARG A 285 -8.92 -4.68 -9.33
N ALA A 286 -10.01 -5.42 -9.50
CA ALA A 286 -10.25 -6.22 -10.69
C ALA A 286 -10.37 -5.33 -11.94
N LEU A 287 -11.11 -4.23 -11.86
CA LEU A 287 -11.22 -3.26 -12.96
C LEU A 287 -9.87 -2.61 -13.31
N GLU A 288 -9.10 -2.21 -12.31
CA GLU A 288 -7.79 -1.59 -12.49
C GLU A 288 -6.78 -2.55 -13.13
N VAL A 289 -6.63 -3.75 -12.57
CA VAL A 289 -5.61 -4.73 -13.02
C VAL A 289 -6.00 -5.33 -14.38
N SER A 290 -7.29 -5.53 -14.65
CA SER A 290 -7.77 -5.98 -15.97
C SER A 290 -7.69 -4.89 -17.05
N ARG A 291 -7.34 -3.65 -16.66
CA ARG A 291 -7.35 -2.45 -17.51
C ARG A 291 -8.72 -2.14 -18.11
N MET A 292 -9.78 -2.55 -17.42
CA MET A 292 -11.16 -2.25 -17.80
C MET A 292 -11.68 -0.98 -17.13
N ALA A 293 -11.02 -0.51 -16.06
CA ALA A 293 -11.27 0.80 -15.49
C ALA A 293 -11.13 1.91 -16.54
N TYR A 294 -12.18 2.73 -16.66
CA TYR A 294 -12.27 3.82 -17.64
C TYR A 294 -12.62 5.13 -16.95
N LEU A 295 -11.89 6.18 -17.31
CA LEU A 295 -12.16 7.56 -16.92
C LEU A 295 -11.81 8.46 -18.12
N PRO A 296 -12.76 9.24 -18.66
CA PRO A 296 -12.47 10.17 -19.75
C PRO A 296 -11.34 11.13 -19.38
N ARG A 297 -10.45 11.44 -20.34
CA ARG A 297 -9.35 12.37 -20.11
C ARG A 297 -9.92 13.74 -19.76
N ARG A 298 -9.60 14.23 -18.56
CA ARG A 298 -9.89 15.61 -18.14
C ARG A 298 -8.83 16.57 -18.69
N GLY A 299 -9.19 17.85 -18.80
CA GLY A 299 -8.30 18.96 -19.15
C GLY A 299 -7.15 19.17 -18.15
N ALA A 300 -6.44 20.29 -18.26
CA ALA A 300 -5.19 20.54 -17.53
C ALA A 300 -5.27 20.20 -16.02
N ARG A 301 -4.26 19.48 -15.52
CA ARG A 301 -4.13 19.14 -14.09
C ARG A 301 -3.93 20.42 -13.27
N LEU A 302 -4.50 20.47 -12.07
CA LEU A 302 -4.21 21.55 -11.12
C LEU A 302 -2.68 21.67 -10.89
N PRO A 303 -2.15 22.89 -10.74
CA PRO A 303 -0.73 23.07 -10.46
C PRO A 303 -0.33 22.40 -9.14
N VAL A 304 0.83 21.77 -9.16
CA VAL A 304 1.48 21.16 -7.99
C VAL A 304 1.64 22.21 -6.88
N GLN A 305 1.09 21.95 -5.69
CA GLN A 305 1.15 22.87 -4.57
C GLN A 305 2.58 22.92 -4.00
N ARG A 306 3.11 24.12 -3.74
CA ARG A 306 4.46 24.33 -3.18
C ARG A 306 4.39 25.07 -1.85
N ILE A 307 3.99 24.36 -0.81
CA ILE A 307 4.02 24.81 0.59
C ILE A 307 5.46 25.15 1.00
N SER A 308 6.46 24.39 0.52
CA SER A 308 7.88 24.59 0.88
C SER A 308 8.48 25.94 0.45
N ARG A 309 7.72 26.83 -0.20
CA ARG A 309 8.15 28.15 -0.66
C ARG A 309 7.36 29.31 -0.01
N LEU A 310 6.43 28.98 0.88
CA LEU A 310 5.76 29.92 1.77
C LEU A 310 6.57 30.05 3.07
#